data_AF-A0AAE7J2I9-F1
#
_entry.id   AF-A0AAE7J2I9-F1
#
_cell.length_a   1.000
_cell.length_b   1.000
_cell.length_c   1.000
_cell.angle_alpha   90.00
_cell.angle_beta   90.00
_cell.angle_gamma   90.00
#
_symmetry.space_group_name_H-M   'P 1'
#
loop_
_entity.id
_entity.type
_entity.pdbx_description
1 polymer ?
#
loop_
_entity_poly.entity_id
_entity_poly.type
_entity_poly.pdbx_seq_one_letter_code
_entity_poly.pdbx_strand_id
1 'polypeptide(L)' 'MLWLKRWNFIERARLERELWDAFEAKQDPEAKLAELQAWIDSANPADPKLADQRFRLEVWITTLARIRKIEALMTGQQR' A
#
# COMPACT_ATOMS: atom_id res chain seq x y z
N MET A 1 17.43 -6.07 10.99
CA MET A 1 17.71 -6.40 9.57
C MET A 1 16.65 -5.80 8.62
N LEU A 2 16.49 -4.46 8.58
CA LEU A 2 15.53 -3.81 7.66
C LEU A 2 16.08 -3.61 6.24
N TRP A 3 17.41 -3.51 6.12
CA TRP A 3 18.08 -3.15 4.85
C TRP A 3 17.93 -4.25 3.78
N LEU A 4 18.01 -5.53 4.14
CA LEU A 4 17.78 -6.65 3.21
C LEU A 4 16.32 -6.78 2.76
N LYS A 5 15.34 -6.50 3.66
CA LYS A 5 13.91 -6.53 3.30
C LYS A 5 13.52 -5.40 2.35
N ARG A 6 14.11 -4.20 2.48
CA ARG A 6 13.85 -3.06 1.58
C ARG A 6 14.25 -3.32 0.12
N TRP A 7 15.17 -4.25 -0.13
CA TRP A 7 15.56 -4.70 -1.48
C TRP A 7 14.84 -5.99 -1.92
N ASN A 8 13.89 -6.50 -1.13
CA ASN A 8 13.08 -7.62 -1.52
C ASN A 8 12.02 -7.15 -2.54
N PHE A 9 12.43 -7.12 -3.81
CA PHE A 9 11.57 -6.77 -4.93
C PHE A 9 10.32 -7.66 -5.00
N ILE A 10 10.43 -8.94 -4.63
CA ILE A 10 9.31 -9.88 -4.60
C ILE A 10 8.29 -9.45 -3.54
N GLU A 11 8.74 -9.13 -2.33
CA GLU A 11 7.85 -8.69 -1.26
C GLU A 11 7.19 -7.35 -1.59
N ARG A 12 7.96 -6.41 -2.16
CA ARG A 12 7.39 -5.16 -2.66
C ARG A 12 6.32 -5.42 -3.71
N ALA A 13 6.62 -6.20 -4.74
CA ALA A 13 5.67 -6.52 -5.81
C ALA A 13 4.40 -7.20 -5.28
N ARG A 14 4.53 -8.07 -4.27
CA ARG A 14 3.40 -8.69 -3.57
C ARG A 14 2.52 -7.63 -2.88
N LEU A 15 3.12 -6.70 -2.15
CA LEU A 15 2.40 -5.64 -1.44
C LEU A 15 1.77 -4.64 -2.42
N GLU A 16 2.45 -4.31 -3.53
CA GLU A 16 1.87 -3.51 -4.61
C GLU A 16 0.63 -4.23 -5.19
N ARG A 17 0.73 -5.54 -5.46
CA ARG A 17 -0.39 -6.34 -5.99
C ARG A 17 -1.57 -6.39 -5.01
N GLU A 18 -1.33 -6.50 -3.71
CA GLU A 18 -2.38 -6.51 -2.67
C GLU A 18 -3.29 -5.26 -2.77
N LEU A 19 -2.71 -4.08 -3.03
CA LEU A 19 -3.49 -2.85 -3.19
C LEU A 19 -4.20 -2.77 -4.56
N TRP A 20 -3.55 -3.27 -5.61
CA TRP A 20 -4.17 -3.38 -6.94
C TRP A 20 -5.37 -4.33 -6.93
N ASP A 21 -5.27 -5.50 -6.27
CA ASP A 21 -6.37 -6.45 -6.15
C ASP A 21 -7.58 -5.81 -5.42
N ALA A 22 -7.33 -5.01 -4.39
CA ALA A 22 -8.38 -4.27 -3.69
C ALA A 22 -9.10 -3.27 -4.63
N PHE A 23 -8.31 -2.50 -5.40
CA PHE A 23 -8.86 -1.57 -6.39
C PHE A 23 -9.65 -2.30 -7.49
N GLU A 24 -9.12 -3.38 -8.06
CA GLU A 24 -9.78 -4.21 -9.06
C GLU A 24 -11.10 -4.82 -8.52
N ALA A 25 -11.14 -5.15 -7.22
CA ALA A 25 -12.33 -5.61 -6.51
C ALA A 25 -13.34 -4.50 -6.14
N LYS A 26 -13.14 -3.26 -6.63
CA LYS A 26 -13.95 -2.07 -6.31
C LYS A 26 -13.97 -1.71 -4.82
N GLN A 27 -12.96 -2.13 -4.07
CA GLN A 27 -12.75 -1.66 -2.71
C GLN A 27 -12.02 -0.31 -2.75
N ASP A 28 -12.21 0.51 -1.71
CA ASP A 28 -11.53 1.80 -1.60
C ASP A 28 -10.09 1.61 -1.08
N PRO A 29 -9.05 1.84 -1.91
CA PRO A 29 -7.67 1.71 -1.49
C PRO A 29 -7.31 2.71 -0.38
N GLU A 30 -7.87 3.92 -0.40
CA GLU A 30 -7.63 4.97 0.58
C GLU A 30 -8.10 4.54 1.97
N ALA A 31 -9.30 3.95 2.04
CA ALA A 31 -9.82 3.38 3.29
C ALA A 31 -8.86 2.32 3.86
N LYS A 32 -8.31 1.43 3.03
CA LYS A 32 -7.32 0.44 3.46
C LYS A 32 -6.03 1.07 3.98
N LEU A 33 -5.53 2.13 3.35
CA LEU A 33 -4.38 2.87 3.85
C LEU A 33 -4.68 3.52 5.20
N ALA A 34 -5.86 4.12 5.36
CA ALA A 34 -6.28 4.77 6.59
C ALA A 34 -6.41 3.75 7.75
N GLU A 35 -7.00 2.59 7.49
CA GLU A 35 -7.08 1.47 8.45
C GLU A 35 -5.68 1.01 8.88
N LEU A 36 -4.76 0.83 7.92
CA LEU A 36 -3.39 0.41 8.20
C LEU A 36 -2.63 1.48 9.01
N GLN A 37 -2.79 2.76 8.67
CA GLN A 37 -2.19 3.87 9.40
C GLN A 37 -2.71 3.91 10.84
N ALA A 38 -4.03 3.81 11.04
CA ALA A 38 -4.65 3.79 12.38
C ALA A 38 -4.15 2.60 13.22
N TRP A 39 -3.97 1.43 12.60
CA TRP A 39 -3.36 0.28 13.27
C TRP A 39 -1.91 0.57 13.68
N ILE A 40 -1.10 1.16 12.79
CA ILE A 40 0.30 1.52 13.09
C ILE A 40 0.39 2.54 14.24
N ASP A 41 -0.50 3.53 14.26
CA ASP A 41 -0.51 4.60 15.27
C ASP A 41 -0.94 4.08 16.65
N SER A 42 -1.78 3.05 16.69
CA SER A 42 -2.23 2.40 17.92
C SER A 42 -1.35 1.20 18.35
N ALA A 43 -0.44 0.75 17.49
CA ALA A 43 0.40 -0.41 17.76
C ALA A 43 1.44 -0.12 18.87
N ASN A 44 1.68 -1.13 19.71
CA ASN A 44 2.77 -1.08 20.68
C ASN A 44 4.12 -1.00 19.93
N PRO A 45 5.04 -0.09 20.30
CA PRO A 45 6.37 -0.02 19.67
C PRO A 45 7.18 -1.32 19.70
N ALA A 46 6.89 -2.22 20.66
CA ALA A 46 7.49 -3.55 20.76
C ALA A 46 6.78 -4.63 19.94
N ASP A 47 5.70 -4.31 19.20
CA ASP A 47 5.01 -5.27 18.35
C ASP A 47 5.95 -5.72 17.21
N PRO A 48 6.24 -7.04 17.10
CA PRO A 48 7.14 -7.56 16.07
C PRO A 48 6.65 -7.32 14.64
N LYS A 49 5.35 -7.08 14.42
CA LYS A 49 4.76 -6.81 13.10
C LYS A 49 4.82 -5.35 12.70
N LEU A 50 5.09 -4.43 13.63
CA LEU A 50 5.05 -2.98 13.38
C LEU A 50 5.98 -2.57 12.25
N ALA A 51 7.18 -3.14 12.20
CA ALA A 51 8.16 -2.86 11.16
C ALA A 51 7.66 -3.29 9.76
N ASP A 52 7.03 -4.46 9.66
CA ASP A 52 6.51 -4.99 8.39
C ASP A 52 5.25 -4.21 7.94
N GLN A 53 4.39 -3.80 8.87
CA GLN A 53 3.22 -2.97 8.55
C GLN A 53 3.61 -1.55 8.12
N ARG A 54 4.63 -0.95 8.73
CA ARG A 54 5.19 0.34 8.26
C ARG A 54 5.74 0.22 6.84
N PHE A 55 6.46 -0.86 6.53
CA PHE A 55 6.94 -1.10 5.18
C PHE A 55 5.79 -1.30 4.18
N ARG A 56 4.75 -2.05 4.55
CA ARG A 56 3.52 -2.16 3.74
C ARG A 56 2.91 -0.80 3.44
N LEU A 57 2.78 0.05 4.46
CA LEU A 57 2.23 1.40 4.28
C LEU A 57 3.05 2.23 3.29
N GLU A 58 4.39 2.21 3.40
CA GLU A 58 5.27 2.90 2.44
C GLU A 58 5.02 2.45 0.99
N VAL A 59 4.94 1.13 0.77
CA VAL A 59 4.67 0.57 -0.57
C VAL A 59 3.28 0.97 -1.07
N TRP A 60 2.26 0.86 -0.21
CA TRP A 60 0.88 1.20 -0.53
C TRP A 60 0.68 2.67 -0.87
N ILE A 61 1.32 3.60 -0.15
CA ILE A 61 1.29 5.03 -0.47
C ILE A 61 1.77 5.29 -1.91
N THR A 62 2.90 4.67 -2.29
CA THR A 62 3.41 4.85 -3.67
C THR A 62 2.53 4.17 -4.73
N THR A 63 1.91 3.05 -4.38
CA THR A 63 1.02 2.30 -5.27
C THR A 63 -0.28 3.06 -5.50
N LEU A 64 -0.85 3.66 -4.45
CA LEU A 64 -2.05 4.46 -4.54
C LEU A 64 -1.90 5.63 -5.50
N ALA A 65 -0.78 6.36 -5.40
CA ALA A 65 -0.48 7.45 -6.32
C ALA A 65 -0.47 6.99 -7.80
N ARG A 66 0.00 5.77 -8.07
CA ARG A 66 -0.03 5.17 -9.42
C ARG A 66 -1.45 4.79 -9.85
N ILE A 67 -2.23 4.18 -8.96
CA ILE A 67 -3.65 3.83 -9.20
C ILE A 67 -4.42 5.08 -9.63
N ARG A 68 -4.35 6.16 -8.82
CA ARG A 68 -5.07 7.41 -9.09
C ARG A 68 -4.63 8.10 -10.37
N LYS A 69 -3.34 8.03 -10.71
CA LYS A 69 -2.83 8.53 -12.00
C LYS A 69 -3.46 7.77 -13.18
N ILE A 70 -3.55 6.44 -13.10
CA ILE A 70 -4.12 5.61 -14.16
C ILE A 70 -5.63 5.85 -14.29
N GLU A 71 -6.34 5.91 -13.17
CA GLU A 71 -7.78 6.22 -13.13
C GLU A 71 -8.09 7.59 -13.77
N ALA A 72 -7.29 8.61 -13.45
CA ALA A 72 -7.42 9.94 -14.05
C ALA A 72 -7.16 9.91 -15.57
N LEU A 73 -6.17 9.15 -16.03
CA LEU A 73 -5.89 8.99 -17.46
C LEU A 73 -7.05 8.30 -18.19
N MET A 74 -7.60 7.22 -17.62
CA MET A 74 -8.75 6.51 -18.18
C MET A 74 -9.98 7.41 -18.27
N THR A 75 -10.23 8.22 -17.24
CA THR A 75 -11.36 9.17 -17.22
C THR A 75 -11.15 10.33 -18.21
N GLY A 76 -9.91 10.79 -18.39
CA GLY A 76 -9.55 11.85 -19.34
C GLY A 76 -9.60 11.42 -20.81
N GLN A 77 -9.39 10.13 -21.11
CA GLN A 77 -9.48 9.57 -22.46
C GLN A 77 -10.91 9.28 -22.94
N GLN A 78 -11.91 9.32 -22.05
CA GLN A 78 -13.33 9.12 -22.40
C GLN A 78 -14.05 10.40 -22.86
N ARG A 79 -13.33 11.50 -23.11
CA ARG A 79 -13.87 12.77 -23.64
C ARG A 79 -13.53 13.00 -25.10
#